data_AF-A0A7C3C178-F1
#
_entry.id   AF-A0A7C3C178-F1
#
_cell.length_a   1.000
_cell.length_b   1.000
_cell.length_c   1.000
_cell.angle_alpha   90.00
_cell.angle_beta   90.00
_cell.angle_gamma   90.00
#
_symmetry.space_group_name_H-M   'P 1'
#
loop_
_entity.id
_entity.type
_entity.pdbx_description
1 polymer ?
#
loop_
_entity_poly.entity_id
_entity_poly.type
_entity_poly.pdbx_seq_one_letter_code
_entity_poly.pdbx_strand_id
1 'polypeptide(L)'
;GRIYKVTSNAYTLTGDLQAILYRKGWLPLEDMEFYQFHPTGLYRLGILVTEGARGEGGILRNGEGERFMERYAPTIKDLAPRDVVSRAMYLEIREGRGCGPNKDYICLDLTHLDPEIIEKKLPDIAEFTRTYLGVDPVKEMIPVVPTAHYAMGGIPTTLDGEVIKDGENTVVPGLYAAGEVACVSLHGANRLGTNSLGDLVVFGRRSGLAAARFAQGEAFVDLPPDATDGARELISKIKANAGGESPFAIRKDLQETMMENASVFRTEELLERQVGILKELFERYEKVTIQDKGERYNADLIEAIELGFLLENAEALVHSAKNRKESRGAHAREDYPERDDENWLKHTLIYKEGNGKVRFAYKPVVITKFEPKPRAY
;
A
#
# COMPACT_ATOMS: atom_id res chain seq x y z
N GLY A 1 -3.10 3.11 -1.22
CA GLY A 1 -3.41 3.33 0.21
C GLY A 1 -4.87 3.18 0.53
N ARG A 2 -5.74 3.87 -0.22
CA ARG A 2 -7.17 4.03 0.11
C ARG A 2 -8.05 2.79 -0.10
N ILE A 3 -7.45 1.64 -0.43
CA ILE A 3 -8.12 0.32 -0.34
C ILE A 3 -8.24 -0.16 1.12
N TYR A 4 -7.53 0.45 2.07
CA TYR A 4 -7.57 0.11 3.50
C TYR A 4 -8.29 1.19 4.32
N LYS A 5 -9.07 0.77 5.32
CA LYS A 5 -9.77 1.67 6.26
C LYS A 5 -8.84 2.58 7.04
N VAL A 6 -7.78 2.01 7.63
CA VAL A 6 -6.78 2.75 8.40
C VAL A 6 -5.53 2.87 7.55
N THR A 7 -5.29 4.07 7.03
CA THR A 7 -4.15 4.38 6.18
C THR A 7 -3.64 5.78 6.46
N SER A 8 -2.32 5.99 6.35
CA SER A 8 -1.72 7.31 6.43
C SER A 8 -1.77 8.08 5.11
N ASN A 9 -2.30 7.45 4.06
CA ASN A 9 -2.33 8.00 2.71
C ASN A 9 -3.38 9.10 2.59
N ALA A 10 -3.14 10.13 1.78
CA ALA A 10 -4.15 11.15 1.49
C ALA A 10 -5.38 10.53 0.82
N TYR A 11 -6.52 11.25 0.85
CA TYR A 11 -7.76 10.78 0.22
C TYR A 11 -7.62 10.57 -1.30
N THR A 12 -6.73 11.32 -1.94
CA THR A 12 -6.44 11.27 -3.37
C THR A 12 -5.53 10.12 -3.82
N LEU A 13 -5.05 9.27 -2.91
CA LEU A 13 -4.12 8.18 -3.24
C LEU A 13 -4.86 6.86 -3.52
N THR A 14 -5.55 6.87 -4.66
CA THR A 14 -6.50 5.84 -5.15
C THR A 14 -5.92 4.88 -6.19
N GLY A 15 -4.67 5.10 -6.63
CA GLY A 15 -3.94 4.16 -7.50
C GLY A 15 -4.40 4.17 -8.95
N ASP A 16 -4.79 5.35 -9.45
CA ASP A 16 -5.47 5.51 -10.74
C ASP A 16 -4.64 5.00 -11.90
N LEU A 17 -3.35 5.36 -11.97
CA LEU A 17 -2.47 4.99 -13.06
C LEU A 17 -2.21 3.48 -13.08
N GLN A 18 -2.00 2.86 -11.92
CA GLN A 18 -1.87 1.40 -11.82
C GLN A 18 -3.12 0.72 -12.38
N ALA A 19 -4.30 1.16 -11.96
CA ALA A 19 -5.58 0.60 -12.40
C ALA A 19 -5.82 0.81 -13.90
N ILE A 20 -5.55 2.02 -14.42
CA ILE A 20 -5.68 2.32 -15.85
C ILE A 20 -4.83 1.39 -16.72
N LEU A 21 -3.56 1.16 -16.33
CA LEU A 21 -2.67 0.28 -17.08
C LEU A 21 -3.06 -1.19 -16.91
N TYR A 22 -3.38 -1.62 -15.69
CA TYR A 22 -3.83 -2.98 -15.39
C TYR A 22 -5.10 -3.35 -16.16
N ARG A 23 -6.03 -2.41 -16.32
CA ARG A 23 -7.26 -2.58 -17.10
C ARG A 23 -7.01 -2.86 -18.59
N LYS A 24 -5.85 -2.48 -19.14
CA LYS A 24 -5.49 -2.82 -20.52
C LYS A 24 -5.23 -4.31 -20.72
N GLY A 25 -4.98 -5.07 -19.65
CA GLY A 25 -4.83 -6.53 -19.65
C GLY A 25 -3.51 -7.05 -20.24
N TRP A 26 -2.86 -6.29 -21.13
CA TRP A 26 -1.54 -6.62 -21.68
C TRP A 26 -0.36 -6.02 -20.90
N LEU A 27 -0.62 -5.09 -19.97
CA LEU A 27 0.38 -4.57 -19.03
C LEU A 27 0.20 -5.20 -17.65
N PRO A 28 1.28 -5.71 -17.04
CA PRO A 28 1.22 -6.23 -15.68
C PRO A 28 1.36 -5.11 -14.65
N LEU A 29 0.89 -5.40 -13.44
CA LEU A 29 1.45 -4.80 -12.23
C LEU A 29 2.47 -5.77 -11.61
N GLU A 30 3.49 -5.24 -10.95
CA GLU A 30 4.55 -6.00 -10.30
C GLU A 30 4.41 -5.91 -8.78
N ASP A 31 4.55 -7.04 -8.08
CA ASP A 31 4.76 -7.10 -6.62
C ASP A 31 3.64 -6.47 -5.75
N MET A 32 2.41 -6.45 -6.26
CA MET A 32 1.24 -5.81 -5.63
C MET A 32 0.90 -6.34 -4.23
N GLU A 33 1.30 -7.58 -3.91
CA GLU A 33 1.11 -8.21 -2.60
C GLU A 33 1.94 -7.57 -1.48
N PHE A 34 3.03 -6.90 -1.82
CA PHE A 34 3.92 -6.27 -0.85
C PHE A 34 3.41 -4.86 -0.52
N TYR A 35 2.66 -4.78 0.57
CA TYR A 35 2.12 -3.53 1.11
C TYR A 35 2.67 -3.26 2.51
N GLN A 36 3.34 -2.13 2.70
CA GLN A 36 3.95 -1.80 3.99
C GLN A 36 2.93 -1.20 4.95
N PHE A 37 2.88 -1.76 6.15
CA PHE A 37 2.20 -1.20 7.30
C PHE A 37 3.21 -0.48 8.18
N HIS A 38 3.01 0.82 8.38
CA HIS A 38 3.81 1.59 9.33
C HIS A 38 3.36 1.26 10.76
N PRO A 39 4.28 0.99 11.71
CA PRO A 39 3.89 0.56 13.05
C PRO A 39 3.06 1.61 13.78
N THR A 40 3.45 2.87 13.68
CA THR A 40 2.88 3.96 14.49
C THR A 40 2.03 4.91 13.66
N GLY A 41 0.79 4.53 13.35
CA GLY A 41 -0.25 5.48 12.93
C GLY A 41 -1.18 5.81 14.11
N LEU A 42 -1.61 7.06 14.24
CA LEU A 42 -2.54 7.47 15.29
C LEU A 42 -3.81 6.61 15.22
N TYR A 43 -4.18 6.02 16.35
CA TYR A 43 -5.30 5.09 16.44
C TYR A 43 -6.58 5.70 15.84
N ARG A 44 -7.30 4.89 15.04
CA ARG A 44 -8.46 5.24 14.18
C ARG A 44 -8.16 6.15 12.99
N LEU A 45 -7.33 7.18 13.17
CA LEU A 45 -7.08 8.21 12.16
C LEU A 45 -6.07 7.78 11.10
N GLY A 46 -5.09 6.95 11.48
CA GLY A 46 -3.99 6.52 10.60
C GLY A 46 -2.96 7.61 10.30
N ILE A 47 -3.08 8.81 10.89
CA ILE A 47 -2.08 9.88 10.74
C ILE A 47 -0.72 9.35 11.20
N LEU A 48 0.29 9.51 10.36
CA LEU A 48 1.61 8.95 10.60
C LEU A 48 2.27 9.60 11.82
N VAL A 49 2.71 8.77 12.77
CA VAL A 49 3.72 9.17 13.76
C VAL A 49 5.07 8.71 13.25
N THR A 50 5.99 9.66 13.07
CA THR A 50 7.31 9.39 12.48
C THR A 50 8.06 8.31 13.26
N GLU A 51 8.77 7.45 12.53
CA GLU A 51 9.73 6.51 13.10
C GLU A 51 10.83 7.22 13.89
N GLY A 52 11.10 8.49 13.59
CA GLY A 52 11.97 9.35 14.39
C GLY A 52 11.56 9.41 15.87
N ALA A 53 10.27 9.26 16.22
CA ALA A 53 9.84 9.23 17.61
C ALA A 53 10.43 8.02 18.37
N ARG A 54 10.55 6.86 17.72
CA ARG A 54 11.25 5.69 18.27
C ARG A 54 12.77 5.89 18.25
N GLY A 55 13.29 6.54 17.20
CA GLY A 55 14.70 6.92 17.08
C GLY A 55 15.21 7.83 18.20
N GLU A 56 14.35 8.73 18.68
CA GLU A 56 14.63 9.64 19.81
C GLU A 56 14.43 8.97 21.19
N GLY A 57 14.11 7.67 21.22
CA GLY A 57 13.99 6.88 22.45
C GLY A 57 12.57 6.43 22.79
N GLY A 58 11.57 6.77 21.98
CA GLY A 58 10.18 6.35 22.20
C GLY A 58 9.99 4.84 22.29
N ILE A 59 9.15 4.41 23.23
CA ILE A 59 8.97 3.01 23.60
C ILE A 59 7.56 2.54 23.26
N LEU A 60 7.41 1.38 22.62
CA LEU A 60 6.10 0.76 22.45
C LEU A 60 5.72 -0.07 23.68
N ARG A 61 4.53 0.22 24.23
CA ARG A 61 3.97 -0.45 25.40
C ARG A 61 2.61 -1.05 25.10
N ASN A 62 2.40 -2.28 25.55
CA ASN A 62 1.09 -2.93 25.50
C ASN A 62 0.21 -2.46 26.68
N GLY A 63 -1.03 -2.97 26.77
CA GLY A 63 -1.99 -2.59 27.81
C GLY A 63 -1.63 -3.03 29.23
N GLU A 64 -0.58 -3.85 29.39
CA GLU A 64 -0.01 -4.24 30.67
C GLU A 64 1.19 -3.35 31.06
N GLY A 65 1.60 -2.43 30.18
CA GLY A 65 2.76 -1.55 30.35
C GLY A 65 4.09 -2.18 29.93
N GLU A 66 4.10 -3.42 29.43
CA GLU A 66 5.28 -4.14 28.96
C GLU A 66 5.90 -3.45 27.74
N ARG A 67 7.23 -3.27 27.73
CA ARG A 67 8.00 -2.98 26.51
C ARG A 67 8.17 -4.25 25.68
N PHE A 68 7.09 -4.70 25.06
CA PHE A 68 7.00 -6.01 24.42
C PHE A 68 8.04 -6.23 23.31
N MET A 69 8.54 -5.18 22.65
CA MET A 69 9.55 -5.32 21.60
C MET A 69 10.87 -5.94 22.09
N GLU A 70 11.17 -5.93 23.39
CA GLU A 70 12.31 -6.66 23.96
C GLU A 70 12.19 -8.18 23.82
N ARG A 71 10.96 -8.70 23.73
CA ARG A 71 10.67 -10.12 23.50
C ARG A 71 10.74 -10.49 22.02
N TYR A 72 10.27 -9.60 21.13
CA TYR A 72 10.21 -9.88 19.68
C TYR A 72 11.51 -9.56 18.93
N ALA A 73 12.27 -8.57 19.37
CA ALA A 73 13.54 -8.16 18.77
C ALA A 73 14.54 -7.73 19.86
N PRO A 74 15.19 -8.68 20.58
CA PRO A 74 15.97 -8.38 21.78
C PRO A 74 17.11 -7.37 21.56
N THR A 75 17.74 -7.40 20.38
CA THR A 75 18.90 -6.56 20.04
C THR A 75 18.50 -5.12 19.74
N ILE A 76 17.55 -4.92 18.82
CA ILE A 76 17.19 -3.60 18.26
C ILE A 76 15.86 -3.04 18.76
N LYS A 77 15.04 -3.87 19.41
CA LYS A 77 13.81 -3.50 20.10
C LYS A 77 12.86 -2.70 19.20
N ASP A 78 12.42 -1.53 19.64
CA ASP A 78 11.50 -0.64 18.92
C ASP A 78 12.07 -0.13 17.58
N LEU A 79 13.38 -0.22 17.36
CA LEU A 79 14.03 0.13 16.09
C LEU A 79 14.10 -1.04 15.10
N ALA A 80 13.41 -2.15 15.39
CA ALA A 80 13.24 -3.22 14.43
C ALA A 80 12.58 -2.74 13.13
N PRO A 81 12.80 -3.45 12.00
CA PRO A 81 12.15 -3.12 10.75
C PRO A 81 10.64 -3.06 10.92
N ARG A 82 10.03 -2.19 10.12
CA ARG A 82 8.59 -1.91 10.16
C ARG A 82 7.73 -3.18 10.08
N ASP A 83 8.11 -4.14 9.24
CA ASP A 83 7.37 -5.39 9.12
C ASP A 83 7.40 -6.22 10.42
N VAL A 84 8.52 -6.22 11.15
CA VAL A 84 8.66 -6.92 12.45
C VAL A 84 7.85 -6.22 13.53
N VAL A 85 7.99 -4.89 13.67
CA VAL A 85 7.28 -4.12 14.70
C VAL A 85 5.77 -4.15 14.47
N SER A 86 5.31 -3.97 13.23
CA SER A 86 3.88 -4.03 12.90
C SER A 86 3.27 -5.41 13.19
N ARG A 87 3.99 -6.50 12.90
CA ARG A 87 3.57 -7.86 13.27
C ARG A 87 3.48 -8.04 14.78
N ALA A 88 4.51 -7.62 15.53
CA ALA A 88 4.53 -7.71 16.99
C ALA A 88 3.37 -6.94 17.62
N MET A 89 3.11 -5.70 17.19
CA MET A 89 1.97 -4.90 17.67
C MET A 89 0.63 -5.59 17.40
N TYR A 90 0.45 -6.18 16.21
CA TYR A 90 -0.77 -6.90 15.87
C TYR A 90 -0.96 -8.16 16.73
N LEU A 91 0.12 -8.92 16.99
CA LEU A 91 0.06 -10.08 17.88
C LEU A 91 -0.32 -9.69 19.31
N GLU A 92 0.26 -8.61 19.85
CA GLU A 92 -0.13 -8.10 21.18
C GLU A 92 -1.62 -7.75 21.24
N ILE A 93 -2.15 -7.07 20.22
CA ILE A 93 -3.58 -6.73 20.14
C ILE A 93 -4.43 -8.00 20.04
N ARG A 94 -4.09 -8.92 19.14
CA ARG A 94 -4.84 -10.16 18.89
C ARG A 94 -4.86 -11.08 20.12
N GLU A 95 -3.79 -11.10 20.89
CA GLU A 95 -3.68 -11.86 22.14
C GLU A 95 -4.30 -11.16 23.36
N GLY A 96 -5.04 -10.06 23.14
CA GLY A 96 -5.79 -9.36 24.17
C GLY A 96 -4.97 -8.41 25.04
N ARG A 97 -3.69 -8.21 24.71
CA ARG A 97 -2.77 -7.31 25.42
C ARG A 97 -2.77 -5.89 24.87
N GLY A 98 -3.69 -5.50 24.00
CA GLY A 98 -3.82 -4.11 23.56
C GLY A 98 -4.12 -3.12 24.70
N CYS A 99 -3.98 -1.84 24.42
CA CYS A 99 -4.29 -0.73 25.31
C CYS A 99 -5.77 -0.31 25.18
N GLY A 100 -6.24 0.51 26.15
CA GLY A 100 -7.60 1.04 26.16
C GLY A 100 -8.69 0.03 26.53
N PRO A 101 -9.96 0.46 26.60
CA PRO A 101 -11.08 -0.37 27.02
C PRO A 101 -11.37 -1.53 26.06
N ASN A 102 -11.07 -1.36 24.78
CA ASN A 102 -11.33 -2.35 23.73
C ASN A 102 -10.11 -3.22 23.39
N LYS A 103 -8.96 -2.98 24.02
CA LYS A 103 -7.71 -3.73 23.76
C LYS A 103 -7.28 -3.73 22.28
N ASP A 104 -7.51 -2.63 21.56
CA ASP A 104 -7.43 -2.56 20.08
C ASP A 104 -6.36 -1.61 19.53
N TYR A 105 -5.44 -1.14 20.38
CA TYR A 105 -4.26 -0.36 19.99
C TYR A 105 -3.07 -0.62 20.89
N ILE A 106 -1.92 -0.01 20.59
CA ILE A 106 -0.69 -0.03 21.40
C ILE A 106 -0.33 1.41 21.80
N CYS A 107 0.39 1.61 22.88
CA CYS A 107 0.83 2.93 23.32
C CYS A 107 2.28 3.21 22.90
N LEU A 108 2.52 4.35 22.26
CA LEU A 108 3.87 4.92 22.10
C LEU A 108 4.14 5.86 23.28
N ASP A 109 5.08 5.48 24.12
CA ASP A 109 5.49 6.20 25.33
C ASP A 109 6.71 7.09 25.03
N LEU A 110 6.47 8.40 25.06
CA LEU A 110 7.51 9.45 25.00
C LEU A 110 7.69 10.16 26.34
N THR A 111 6.90 9.82 27.36
CA THR A 111 6.78 10.59 28.62
C THR A 111 8.06 10.61 29.46
N HIS A 112 8.99 9.71 29.17
CA HIS A 112 10.29 9.62 29.80
C HIS A 112 11.38 10.47 29.13
N LEU A 113 11.10 11.03 27.94
CA LEU A 113 12.01 11.94 27.25
C LEU A 113 11.90 13.35 27.83
N ASP A 114 12.97 14.12 27.69
CA ASP A 114 12.92 15.55 28.02
C ASP A 114 11.83 16.23 27.17
N PRO A 115 10.88 16.97 27.77
CA PRO A 115 9.86 17.71 27.03
C PRO A 115 10.44 18.55 25.88
N GLU A 116 11.65 19.12 26.05
CA GLU A 116 12.31 19.92 25.03
C GLU A 116 12.65 19.09 23.77
N ILE A 117 12.96 17.80 23.92
CA ILE A 117 13.19 16.89 22.78
C ILE A 117 11.89 16.74 21.98
N ILE A 118 10.77 16.53 22.66
CA ILE A 118 9.47 16.32 22.02
C ILE A 118 9.07 17.58 21.26
N GLU A 119 9.15 18.76 21.88
CA GLU A 119 8.73 20.02 21.26
C GLU A 119 9.65 20.48 20.12
N LYS A 120 10.97 20.19 20.21
CA LYS A 120 11.92 20.65 19.17
C LYS A 120 12.12 19.66 18.04
N LYS A 121 12.17 18.36 18.34
CA LYS A 121 12.48 17.32 17.33
C LYS A 121 11.25 16.62 16.78
N LEU A 122 10.14 16.61 17.54
CA LEU A 122 8.88 15.97 17.14
C LEU A 122 7.69 16.96 17.14
N PRO A 123 7.84 18.23 16.68
CA PRO A 123 6.81 19.27 16.83
C PRO A 123 5.50 18.87 16.15
N ASP A 124 5.56 18.36 14.92
CA ASP A 124 4.37 17.94 14.16
C ASP A 124 3.60 16.83 14.88
N ILE A 125 4.33 15.87 15.49
CA ILE A 125 3.70 14.77 16.22
C ILE A 125 2.99 15.31 17.46
N ALA A 126 3.64 16.20 18.21
CA ALA A 126 3.04 16.80 19.38
C ALA A 126 1.80 17.63 19.05
N GLU A 127 1.85 18.39 17.96
CA GLU A 127 0.70 19.13 17.46
C GLU A 127 -0.44 18.19 17.07
N PHE A 128 -0.17 17.13 16.29
CA PHE A 128 -1.20 16.19 15.84
C PHE A 128 -1.85 15.43 16.98
N THR A 129 -1.09 14.95 17.97
CA THR A 129 -1.67 14.22 19.10
C THR A 129 -2.52 15.12 19.99
N ARG A 130 -2.07 16.36 20.23
CA ARG A 130 -2.84 17.36 20.97
C ARG A 130 -4.12 17.74 20.24
N THR A 131 -4.01 17.98 18.94
CA THR A 131 -5.12 18.48 18.12
C THR A 131 -6.18 17.41 17.87
N TYR A 132 -5.77 16.21 17.47
CA TYR A 132 -6.70 15.19 16.99
C TYR A 132 -7.10 14.16 18.04
N LEU A 133 -6.27 13.95 19.07
CA LEU A 133 -6.54 12.98 20.14
C LEU A 133 -6.73 13.63 21.51
N GLY A 134 -6.41 14.92 21.67
CA GLY A 134 -6.41 15.58 22.97
C GLY A 134 -5.31 15.06 23.91
N VAL A 135 -4.27 14.41 23.36
CA VAL A 135 -3.19 13.76 24.11
C VAL A 135 -1.95 14.65 24.08
N ASP A 136 -1.47 15.05 25.26
CA ASP A 136 -0.19 15.74 25.41
C ASP A 136 0.94 14.71 25.53
N PRO A 137 1.78 14.50 24.49
CA PRO A 137 2.74 13.40 24.45
C PRO A 137 3.89 13.55 25.47
N VAL A 138 4.02 14.72 26.08
CA VAL A 138 4.91 14.98 27.21
C VAL A 138 4.42 14.32 28.49
N LYS A 139 3.10 14.13 28.63
CA LYS A 139 2.45 13.68 29.87
C LYS A 139 1.76 12.33 29.72
N GLU A 140 1.33 12.01 28.51
CA GLU A 140 0.45 10.88 28.21
C GLU A 140 1.01 10.06 27.04
N MET A 141 0.75 8.75 27.06
CA MET A 141 1.17 7.87 25.96
C MET A 141 0.27 8.04 24.74
N ILE A 142 0.85 7.96 23.56
CA ILE A 142 0.15 8.17 22.29
C ILE A 142 -0.47 6.85 21.82
N PRO A 143 -1.79 6.76 21.59
CA PRO A 143 -2.41 5.55 21.08
C PRO A 143 -2.09 5.38 19.58
N VAL A 144 -1.46 4.26 19.24
CA VAL A 144 -0.95 3.94 17.90
C VAL A 144 -1.35 2.54 17.43
N VAL A 145 -1.47 2.35 16.13
CA VAL A 145 -1.81 1.07 15.49
C VAL A 145 -1.08 0.92 14.15
N PRO A 146 -0.71 -0.33 13.75
CA PRO A 146 -0.20 -0.58 12.41
C PRO A 146 -1.15 -0.05 11.35
N THR A 147 -0.62 0.75 10.43
CA THR A 147 -1.40 1.54 9.48
C THR A 147 -0.87 1.35 8.07
N ALA A 148 -1.74 1.06 7.09
CA ALA A 148 -1.32 0.89 5.71
C ALA A 148 -0.66 2.18 5.20
N HIS A 149 0.58 2.09 4.71
CA HIS A 149 1.43 3.27 4.51
C HIS A 149 1.95 3.39 3.08
N TYR A 150 2.58 2.36 2.53
CA TYR A 150 3.31 2.48 1.26
C TYR A 150 3.14 1.21 0.42
N ALA A 151 2.90 1.35 -0.88
CA ALA A 151 2.88 0.24 -1.83
C ALA A 151 4.30 0.00 -2.37
N MET A 152 4.86 -1.19 -2.17
CA MET A 152 6.17 -1.53 -2.79
C MET A 152 6.02 -1.97 -4.25
N GLY A 153 4.90 -2.64 -4.55
CA GLY A 153 4.51 -2.98 -5.91
C GLY A 153 3.95 -1.80 -6.69
N GLY A 154 3.85 -1.97 -8.01
CA GLY A 154 3.38 -0.92 -8.92
C GLY A 154 3.62 -1.27 -10.39
N ILE A 155 3.78 -0.24 -11.22
CA ILE A 155 4.06 -0.39 -12.65
C ILE A 155 5.52 -0.83 -12.83
N PRO A 156 5.81 -2.01 -13.39
CA PRO A 156 7.18 -2.47 -13.51
C PRO A 156 7.98 -1.62 -14.47
N THR A 157 9.22 -1.32 -14.09
CA THR A 157 10.12 -0.46 -14.86
C THR A 157 11.55 -0.98 -14.90
N THR A 158 12.32 -0.46 -15.84
CA THR A 158 13.79 -0.54 -15.84
C THR A 158 14.38 0.45 -14.81
N LEU A 159 15.72 0.47 -14.66
CA LEU A 159 16.42 1.47 -13.85
C LEU A 159 16.28 2.91 -14.40
N ASP A 160 16.03 3.08 -15.70
CA ASP A 160 15.82 4.39 -16.33
C ASP A 160 14.34 4.76 -16.40
N GLY A 161 13.46 3.93 -15.82
CA GLY A 161 12.05 4.21 -15.64
C GLY A 161 11.19 3.91 -16.86
N GLU A 162 11.74 3.28 -17.91
CA GLU A 162 10.93 2.73 -18.99
C GLU A 162 10.00 1.65 -18.43
N VAL A 163 8.71 1.73 -18.75
CA VAL A 163 7.74 0.69 -18.35
C VAL A 163 8.02 -0.59 -19.14
N ILE A 164 8.01 -1.73 -18.45
CA ILE A 164 8.17 -3.05 -19.07
C ILE A 164 6.83 -3.81 -19.07
N LYS A 165 6.61 -4.66 -20.08
CA LYS A 165 5.33 -5.37 -20.26
C LYS A 165 5.36 -6.86 -19.92
N ASP A 166 6.55 -7.41 -19.62
CA ASP A 166 6.74 -8.85 -19.37
C ASP A 166 7.97 -9.13 -18.50
N GLY A 167 8.13 -10.41 -18.14
CA GLY A 167 9.25 -10.89 -17.33
C GLY A 167 10.59 -10.94 -18.07
N GLU A 168 10.60 -10.66 -19.37
CA GLU A 168 11.81 -10.55 -20.21
C GLU A 168 12.35 -9.11 -20.26
N ASN A 169 11.70 -8.18 -19.53
CA ASN A 169 11.99 -6.75 -19.52
C ASN A 169 11.78 -6.06 -20.87
N THR A 170 10.81 -6.51 -21.67
CA THR A 170 10.47 -5.82 -22.91
C THR A 170 9.88 -4.44 -22.61
N VAL A 171 10.57 -3.40 -23.06
CA VAL A 171 10.18 -1.99 -22.88
C VAL A 171 8.96 -1.64 -23.72
N VAL A 172 8.08 -0.81 -23.14
CA VAL A 172 6.98 -0.12 -23.83
C VAL A 172 7.51 1.23 -24.34
N PRO A 173 7.65 1.42 -25.67
CA PRO A 173 8.20 2.66 -26.21
C PRO A 173 7.38 3.88 -25.76
N GLY A 174 8.06 4.91 -25.26
CA GLY A 174 7.44 6.19 -24.89
C GLY A 174 6.63 6.18 -23.59
N LEU A 175 6.60 5.08 -22.82
CA LEU A 175 5.91 5.02 -21.53
C LEU A 175 6.90 4.89 -20.38
N TYR A 176 6.78 5.79 -19.40
CA TYR A 176 7.68 5.87 -18.24
C TYR A 176 6.89 5.97 -16.94
N ALA A 177 7.47 5.46 -15.85
CA ALA A 177 6.93 5.61 -14.51
C ALA A 177 8.06 5.91 -13.50
N ALA A 178 7.74 6.65 -12.43
CA ALA A 178 8.68 6.99 -11.36
C ALA A 178 7.94 7.26 -10.04
N GLY A 179 8.61 7.00 -8.92
CA GLY A 179 8.08 7.14 -7.59
C GLY A 179 7.17 5.98 -7.18
N GLU A 180 6.28 6.19 -6.19
CA GLU A 180 5.48 5.10 -5.58
C GLU A 180 4.53 4.39 -6.58
N VAL A 181 4.22 5.01 -7.72
CA VAL A 181 3.44 4.34 -8.77
C VAL A 181 4.24 3.24 -9.48
N ALA A 182 5.57 3.32 -9.46
CA ALA A 182 6.48 2.45 -10.18
C ALA A 182 7.06 1.36 -9.28
N CYS A 183 7.26 0.19 -9.86
CA CYS A 183 8.11 -0.86 -9.32
C CYS A 183 9.38 -0.92 -10.17
N VAL A 184 10.36 -0.07 -9.84
CA VAL A 184 11.78 -0.35 -10.19
C VAL A 184 12.30 -1.51 -9.32
N SER A 185 11.60 -1.78 -8.22
CA SER A 185 11.89 -2.76 -7.18
C SER A 185 13.15 -2.45 -6.35
N LEU A 186 13.47 -1.16 -6.15
CA LEU A 186 14.47 -0.73 -5.15
C LEU A 186 14.09 -1.22 -3.73
N HIS A 187 12.79 -1.29 -3.44
CA HIS A 187 12.27 -1.58 -2.11
C HIS A 187 11.99 -3.07 -1.87
N GLY A 188 11.92 -3.87 -2.94
CA GLY A 188 11.52 -5.28 -2.90
C GLY A 188 10.33 -5.54 -1.96
N ALA A 189 10.45 -6.56 -1.12
CA ALA A 189 9.37 -6.96 -0.20
C ALA A 189 9.21 -6.06 1.04
N ASN A 190 10.10 -5.12 1.32
CA ASN A 190 9.99 -4.20 2.45
C ASN A 190 10.87 -2.96 2.29
N ARG A 191 10.22 -1.80 2.13
CA ARG A 191 10.90 -0.50 2.07
C ARG A 191 11.55 -0.09 3.39
N LEU A 192 12.77 0.45 3.35
CA LEU A 192 13.39 1.12 4.50
C LEU A 192 12.84 2.55 4.66
N GLY A 193 12.77 3.03 5.91
CA GLY A 193 12.46 4.43 6.22
C GLY A 193 13.35 5.39 5.41
N THR A 194 12.84 6.59 5.14
CA THR A 194 13.49 7.67 4.34
C THR A 194 13.83 7.38 2.87
N ASN A 195 13.86 6.12 2.41
CA ASN A 195 14.21 5.78 1.02
C ASN A 195 13.19 6.25 -0.04
N SER A 196 11.91 6.41 0.30
CA SER A 196 10.89 6.80 -0.69
C SER A 196 11.16 8.18 -1.30
N LEU A 197 11.52 9.18 -0.48
CA LEU A 197 11.84 10.52 -1.01
C LEU A 197 13.07 10.50 -1.91
N GLY A 198 14.07 9.66 -1.59
CA GLY A 198 15.23 9.43 -2.44
C GLY A 198 14.86 8.78 -3.77
N ASP A 199 13.99 7.78 -3.75
CA ASP A 199 13.41 7.15 -4.94
C ASP A 199 12.72 8.19 -5.85
N LEU A 200 11.83 9.03 -5.29
CA LEU A 200 11.13 10.07 -6.06
C LEU A 200 12.09 10.95 -6.87
N VAL A 201 13.14 11.49 -6.21
CA VAL A 201 14.06 12.43 -6.86
C VAL A 201 15.03 11.73 -7.82
N VAL A 202 15.51 10.53 -7.48
CA VAL A 202 16.45 9.78 -8.29
C VAL A 202 15.77 9.25 -9.54
N PHE A 203 14.70 8.48 -9.39
CA PHE A 203 14.03 7.86 -10.53
C PHE A 203 13.19 8.88 -11.31
N GLY A 204 12.61 9.89 -10.65
CA GLY A 204 11.99 11.02 -11.36
C GLY A 204 12.97 11.72 -12.31
N ARG A 205 14.21 11.97 -11.86
CA ARG A 205 15.27 12.52 -12.72
C ARG A 205 15.69 11.55 -13.84
N ARG A 206 15.86 10.27 -13.53
CA ARG A 206 16.27 9.26 -14.53
C ARG A 206 15.21 9.09 -15.63
N SER A 207 13.95 8.88 -15.25
CA SER A 207 12.82 8.77 -16.16
C SER A 207 12.65 10.03 -17.01
N GLY A 208 12.78 11.22 -16.40
CA GLY A 208 12.72 12.48 -17.15
C GLY A 208 13.82 12.62 -18.20
N LEU A 209 15.07 12.23 -17.87
CA LEU A 209 16.18 12.25 -18.82
C LEU A 209 16.01 11.21 -19.93
N ALA A 210 15.49 10.02 -19.61
CA ALA A 210 15.23 8.97 -20.59
C ALA A 210 14.10 9.37 -21.56
N ALA A 211 12.99 9.88 -21.03
CA ALA A 211 11.88 10.40 -21.82
C ALA A 211 12.31 11.56 -22.73
N ALA A 212 13.15 12.48 -22.24
CA ALA A 212 13.68 13.58 -23.05
C ALA A 212 14.54 13.08 -24.22
N ARG A 213 15.42 12.09 -23.98
CA ARG A 213 16.23 11.47 -25.05
C ARG A 213 15.36 10.76 -26.09
N PHE A 214 14.36 10.01 -25.64
CA PHE A 214 13.40 9.34 -26.53
C PHE A 214 12.66 10.35 -27.40
N ALA A 215 12.12 11.42 -26.79
CA ALA A 215 11.37 12.45 -27.51
C ALA A 215 12.21 13.25 -28.52
N GLN A 216 13.54 13.34 -28.34
CA GLN A 216 14.44 13.98 -29.31
C GLN A 216 14.75 13.09 -30.52
N GLY A 217 14.70 11.77 -30.34
CA GLY A 217 15.05 10.79 -31.37
C GLY A 217 13.86 10.30 -32.20
N GLU A 218 12.65 10.47 -31.69
CA GLU A 218 11.43 9.88 -32.26
C GLU A 218 10.48 10.93 -32.86
N ALA A 219 9.76 10.52 -33.91
CA ALA A 219 8.70 11.33 -34.49
C ALA A 219 7.38 11.17 -33.72
N PHE A 220 6.47 12.13 -33.87
CA PHE A 220 5.10 11.96 -33.40
C PHE A 220 4.44 10.77 -34.10
N VAL A 221 3.70 9.98 -33.32
CA VAL A 221 2.88 8.87 -33.81
C VAL A 221 1.44 9.34 -34.01
N ASP A 222 0.77 8.80 -35.02
CA ASP A 222 -0.66 9.08 -35.23
C ASP A 222 -1.49 8.52 -34.08
N LEU A 223 -2.42 9.34 -33.59
CA LEU A 223 -3.41 8.88 -32.62
C LEU A 223 -4.46 8.02 -33.31
N PRO A 224 -5.00 6.99 -32.63
CA PRO A 224 -6.16 6.28 -33.14
C PRO A 224 -7.35 7.25 -33.29
N PRO A 225 -8.24 7.02 -34.28
CA PRO A 225 -9.33 7.96 -34.62
C PRO A 225 -10.22 8.38 -33.44
N ASP A 226 -10.38 7.51 -32.44
CA ASP A 226 -11.05 7.84 -31.19
C ASP A 226 -10.27 7.40 -29.95
N ALA A 227 -9.14 8.06 -29.69
CA ALA A 227 -8.30 7.82 -28.52
C ALA A 227 -9.01 8.00 -27.16
N THR A 228 -10.18 8.64 -27.15
CA THR A 228 -10.93 9.04 -25.95
C THR A 228 -12.16 8.17 -25.66
N ASP A 229 -12.51 7.24 -26.56
CA ASP A 229 -13.76 6.48 -26.50
C ASP A 229 -13.96 5.79 -25.14
N GLY A 230 -12.99 4.97 -24.70
CA GLY A 230 -13.11 4.24 -23.44
C GLY A 230 -13.22 5.13 -22.19
N ALA A 231 -12.65 6.34 -22.21
CA ALA A 231 -12.83 7.30 -21.11
C ALA A 231 -14.25 7.89 -21.12
N ARG A 232 -14.77 8.22 -22.30
CA ARG A 232 -16.14 8.70 -22.46
C ARG A 232 -17.16 7.62 -22.13
N GLU A 233 -16.91 6.37 -22.48
CA GLU A 233 -17.76 5.24 -22.14
C GLU A 233 -17.84 5.04 -20.63
N LEU A 234 -16.69 5.03 -19.93
CA LEU A 234 -16.65 4.91 -18.47
C LEU A 234 -17.48 6.02 -17.78
N ILE A 235 -17.25 7.27 -18.16
CA ILE A 235 -17.96 8.43 -17.60
C ILE A 235 -19.46 8.34 -17.90
N SER A 236 -19.82 8.05 -19.16
CA SER A 236 -21.21 7.92 -19.59
C SER A 236 -21.93 6.82 -18.84
N LYS A 237 -21.28 5.66 -18.67
CA LYS A 237 -21.82 4.51 -17.94
C LYS A 237 -22.15 4.89 -16.49
N ILE A 238 -21.22 5.51 -15.76
CA ILE A 238 -21.45 5.92 -14.37
C ILE A 238 -22.55 6.98 -14.27
N LYS A 239 -22.55 7.99 -15.15
CA LYS A 239 -23.58 9.04 -15.16
C LYS A 239 -24.99 8.49 -15.41
N ALA A 240 -25.11 7.54 -16.35
CA ALA A 240 -26.38 6.96 -16.80
C ALA A 240 -26.92 5.87 -15.86
N ASN A 241 -26.10 5.33 -14.96
CA ASN A 241 -26.49 4.25 -14.08
C ASN A 241 -27.53 4.69 -13.03
N ALA A 242 -28.49 3.81 -12.76
CA ALA A 242 -29.62 4.01 -11.87
C ALA A 242 -29.89 2.77 -10.99
N GLY A 243 -28.86 1.93 -10.78
CA GLY A 243 -28.96 0.68 -10.01
C GLY A 243 -29.09 0.85 -8.49
N GLY A 244 -28.94 2.06 -7.96
CA GLY A 244 -29.20 2.40 -6.55
C GLY A 244 -28.08 2.10 -5.56
N GLU A 245 -26.95 1.54 -5.99
CA GLU A 245 -25.79 1.33 -5.10
C GLU A 245 -25.05 2.63 -4.83
N SER A 246 -24.61 2.84 -3.59
CA SER A 246 -23.81 4.00 -3.19
C SER A 246 -22.32 3.71 -3.38
N PRO A 247 -21.57 4.55 -4.13
CA PRO A 247 -20.11 4.45 -4.20
C PRO A 247 -19.45 4.48 -2.81
N PHE A 248 -19.96 5.33 -1.91
CA PHE A 248 -19.46 5.43 -0.54
C PHE A 248 -19.63 4.11 0.24
N ALA A 249 -20.78 3.45 0.13
CA ALA A 249 -21.04 2.19 0.82
C ALA A 249 -20.09 1.09 0.34
N ILE A 250 -19.92 0.94 -0.98
CA ILE A 250 -18.98 -0.04 -1.55
C ILE A 250 -17.53 0.28 -1.15
N ARG A 251 -17.14 1.56 -1.18
CA ARG A 251 -15.80 2.00 -0.75
C ARG A 251 -15.54 1.64 0.72
N LYS A 252 -16.52 1.85 1.60
CA LYS A 252 -16.44 1.50 3.02
C LYS A 252 -16.29 -0.02 3.21
N ASP A 253 -17.12 -0.82 2.54
CA ASP A 253 -17.08 -2.27 2.62
C ASP A 253 -15.74 -2.82 2.11
N LEU A 254 -15.21 -2.27 1.01
CA LEU A 254 -13.86 -2.58 0.52
C LEU A 254 -12.81 -2.31 1.59
N GLN A 255 -12.83 -1.11 2.18
CA GLN A 255 -11.84 -0.66 3.14
C GLN A 255 -11.84 -1.47 4.45
N GLU A 256 -13.03 -1.84 4.93
CA GLU A 256 -13.23 -2.69 6.11
C GLU A 256 -12.72 -4.10 5.83
N THR A 257 -13.18 -4.72 4.76
CA THR A 257 -12.86 -6.12 4.43
C THR A 257 -11.39 -6.31 4.03
N MET A 258 -10.77 -5.34 3.36
CA MET A 258 -9.32 -5.36 3.10
C MET A 258 -8.49 -5.28 4.38
N MET A 259 -8.94 -4.52 5.39
CA MET A 259 -8.26 -4.46 6.69
C MET A 259 -8.37 -5.78 7.45
N GLU A 260 -9.53 -6.44 7.36
CA GLU A 260 -9.80 -7.72 8.03
C GLU A 260 -9.06 -8.89 7.37
N ASN A 261 -9.10 -8.97 6.04
CA ASN A 261 -8.74 -10.19 5.32
C ASN A 261 -7.38 -10.11 4.59
N ALA A 262 -6.85 -8.91 4.34
CA ALA A 262 -5.66 -8.70 3.50
C ALA A 262 -4.69 -7.65 4.09
N SER A 263 -4.54 -7.62 5.42
CA SER A 263 -3.65 -6.70 6.13
C SER A 263 -2.27 -7.31 6.43
N VAL A 264 -1.78 -7.18 7.67
CA VAL A 264 -0.42 -7.56 8.09
C VAL A 264 -0.23 -9.08 8.05
N PHE A 265 -1.17 -9.83 8.61
CA PHE A 265 -1.19 -11.29 8.56
C PHE A 265 -2.26 -11.76 7.58
N ARG A 266 -1.95 -12.83 6.87
CA ARG A 266 -2.78 -13.39 5.81
C ARG A 266 -2.79 -14.91 5.93
N THR A 267 -3.87 -15.53 5.49
CA THR A 267 -4.00 -16.98 5.32
C THR A 267 -4.73 -17.26 4.01
N GLU A 268 -4.64 -18.49 3.51
CA GLU A 268 -5.42 -18.91 2.34
C GLU A 268 -6.91 -18.63 2.55
N GLU A 269 -7.46 -18.97 3.72
CA GLU A 269 -8.87 -18.76 4.07
C GLU A 269 -9.28 -17.28 4.00
N LEU A 270 -8.52 -16.39 4.65
CA LEU A 270 -8.82 -14.96 4.65
C LEU A 270 -8.74 -14.37 3.24
N LEU A 271 -7.70 -14.74 2.48
CA LEU A 271 -7.52 -14.25 1.12
C LEU A 271 -8.59 -14.78 0.17
N GLU A 272 -9.00 -16.04 0.31
CA GLU A 272 -10.09 -16.62 -0.48
C GLU A 272 -11.44 -15.97 -0.17
N ARG A 273 -11.70 -15.67 1.11
CA ARG A 273 -12.86 -14.86 1.52
C ARG A 273 -12.83 -13.49 0.86
N GLN A 274 -11.68 -12.80 0.83
CA GLN A 274 -11.57 -11.48 0.21
C GLN A 274 -11.76 -11.53 -1.31
N VAL A 275 -11.30 -12.58 -1.99
CA VAL A 275 -11.59 -12.78 -3.43
C VAL A 275 -13.11 -12.86 -3.66
N GLY A 276 -13.84 -13.60 -2.82
CA GLY A 276 -15.30 -13.67 -2.88
C GLY A 276 -15.97 -12.31 -2.68
N ILE A 277 -15.54 -11.56 -1.66
CA ILE A 277 -16.04 -10.21 -1.37
C ILE A 277 -15.76 -9.27 -2.55
N LEU A 278 -14.55 -9.27 -3.11
CA LEU A 278 -14.22 -8.41 -4.24
C LEU A 278 -15.12 -8.68 -5.45
N LYS A 279 -15.45 -9.94 -5.72
CA LYS A 279 -16.41 -10.30 -6.78
C LYS A 279 -17.77 -9.63 -6.54
N GLU A 280 -18.31 -9.73 -5.33
CA GLU A 280 -19.57 -9.08 -4.96
C GLU A 280 -19.49 -7.54 -5.06
N LEU A 281 -18.38 -6.95 -4.64
CA LEU A 281 -18.16 -5.50 -4.74
C LEU A 281 -18.07 -5.02 -6.18
N PHE A 282 -17.47 -5.79 -7.09
CA PHE A 282 -17.51 -5.49 -8.53
C PHE A 282 -18.93 -5.59 -9.09
N GLU A 283 -19.71 -6.61 -8.72
CA GLU A 283 -21.12 -6.75 -9.14
C GLU A 283 -22.01 -5.60 -8.64
N ARG A 284 -21.75 -5.09 -7.43
CA ARG A 284 -22.39 -3.88 -6.89
C ARG A 284 -21.89 -2.61 -7.57
N TYR A 285 -20.60 -2.54 -7.90
CA TYR A 285 -20.02 -1.40 -8.61
C TYR A 285 -20.70 -1.17 -9.96
N GLU A 286 -21.09 -2.23 -10.66
CA GLU A 286 -21.86 -2.16 -11.90
C GLU A 286 -23.25 -1.51 -11.75
N LYS A 287 -23.73 -1.30 -10.53
CA LYS A 287 -25.04 -0.71 -10.19
C LYS A 287 -24.91 0.63 -9.46
N VAL A 288 -23.72 1.22 -9.38
CA VAL A 288 -23.52 2.50 -8.66
C VAL A 288 -24.37 3.60 -9.25
N THR A 289 -24.88 4.46 -8.40
CA THR A 289 -25.63 5.64 -8.83
C THR A 289 -25.05 6.86 -8.14
N ILE A 290 -24.58 7.81 -8.95
CA ILE A 290 -24.21 9.15 -8.47
C ILE A 290 -25.46 10.02 -8.36
N GLN A 291 -25.53 10.82 -7.30
CA GLN A 291 -26.59 11.81 -7.04
C GLN A 291 -26.34 13.08 -7.85
N ASP A 292 -25.10 13.57 -7.89
CA ASP A 292 -24.77 14.76 -8.68
C ASP A 292 -24.71 14.40 -10.18
N LYS A 293 -25.64 14.96 -10.96
CA LYS A 293 -25.70 14.78 -12.43
C LYS A 293 -25.06 15.95 -13.19
N GLY A 294 -24.51 16.94 -12.49
CA GLY A 294 -23.79 18.07 -13.06
C GLY A 294 -22.44 17.68 -13.68
N GLU A 295 -21.81 18.62 -14.38
CA GLU A 295 -20.55 18.37 -15.08
C GLU A 295 -19.35 19.10 -14.47
N ARG A 296 -19.60 20.21 -13.77
CA ARG A 296 -18.55 21.06 -13.21
C ARG A 296 -18.29 20.65 -11.77
N TYR A 297 -17.03 20.33 -11.45
CA TYR A 297 -16.59 19.97 -10.10
C TYR A 297 -17.42 18.84 -9.47
N ASN A 298 -17.86 17.87 -10.28
CA ASN A 298 -18.67 16.75 -9.81
C ASN A 298 -17.79 15.74 -9.05
N ALA A 299 -17.66 15.95 -7.74
CA ALA A 299 -16.88 15.09 -6.86
C ALA A 299 -17.48 13.67 -6.74
N ASP A 300 -18.80 13.54 -6.83
CA ASP A 300 -19.51 12.26 -6.75
C ASP A 300 -19.12 11.33 -7.93
N LEU A 301 -19.05 11.90 -9.14
CA LEU A 301 -18.53 11.20 -10.33
C LEU A 301 -17.06 10.80 -10.16
N ILE A 302 -16.20 11.70 -9.66
CA ILE A 302 -14.77 11.41 -9.47
C ILE A 302 -14.59 10.29 -8.44
N GLU A 303 -15.27 10.35 -7.30
CA GLU A 303 -15.20 9.30 -6.27
C GLU A 303 -15.71 7.95 -6.77
N ALA A 304 -16.75 7.94 -7.62
CA ALA A 304 -17.25 6.73 -8.27
C ALA A 304 -16.25 6.16 -9.29
N ILE A 305 -15.52 6.99 -10.03
CA ILE A 305 -14.45 6.53 -10.94
C ILE A 305 -13.28 5.96 -10.12
N GLU A 306 -12.83 6.69 -9.10
CA GLU A 306 -11.75 6.28 -8.21
C GLU A 306 -12.07 4.98 -7.46
N LEU A 307 -13.33 4.74 -7.09
CA LEU A 307 -13.75 3.47 -6.52
C LEU A 307 -13.44 2.29 -7.44
N GLY A 308 -13.65 2.44 -8.76
CA GLY A 308 -13.28 1.43 -9.74
C GLY A 308 -11.77 1.14 -9.72
N PHE A 309 -10.94 2.19 -9.62
CA PHE A 309 -9.49 2.02 -9.49
C PHE A 309 -9.09 1.33 -8.19
N LEU A 310 -9.73 1.67 -7.06
CA LEU A 310 -9.50 1.02 -5.79
C LEU A 310 -9.82 -0.48 -5.83
N LEU A 311 -10.95 -0.86 -6.45
CA LEU A 311 -11.35 -2.26 -6.60
C LEU A 311 -10.34 -3.05 -7.45
N GLU A 312 -9.84 -2.47 -8.55
CA GLU A 312 -8.84 -3.11 -9.41
C GLU A 312 -7.47 -3.27 -8.72
N ASN A 313 -7.04 -2.26 -7.95
CA ASN A 313 -5.81 -2.37 -7.16
C ASN A 313 -5.96 -3.42 -6.04
N ALA A 314 -7.13 -3.51 -5.41
CA ALA A 314 -7.41 -4.52 -4.40
C ALA A 314 -7.45 -5.94 -5.00
N GLU A 315 -8.06 -6.11 -6.18
CA GLU A 315 -8.01 -7.36 -6.95
C GLU A 315 -6.56 -7.78 -7.19
N ALA A 316 -5.74 -6.87 -7.71
CA ALA A 316 -4.34 -7.17 -8.03
C ALA A 316 -3.55 -7.60 -6.77
N LEU A 317 -3.73 -6.90 -5.65
CA LEU A 317 -3.07 -7.22 -4.38
C LEU A 317 -3.52 -8.57 -3.82
N VAL A 318 -4.83 -8.81 -3.72
CA VAL A 318 -5.38 -10.00 -3.06
C VAL A 318 -5.05 -11.26 -3.86
N HIS A 319 -5.19 -11.21 -5.19
CA HIS A 319 -4.83 -12.33 -6.04
C HIS A 319 -3.33 -12.63 -5.98
N SER A 320 -2.47 -11.60 -6.02
CA SER A 320 -1.02 -11.79 -5.89
C SER A 320 -0.63 -12.35 -4.53
N ALA A 321 -1.27 -11.88 -3.46
CA ALA A 321 -1.06 -12.36 -2.10
C ALA A 321 -1.52 -13.81 -1.90
N LYS A 322 -2.63 -14.20 -2.54
CA LYS A 322 -3.13 -15.59 -2.51
C LYS A 322 -2.19 -16.52 -3.25
N ASN A 323 -1.71 -16.08 -4.42
CA ASN A 323 -0.79 -16.83 -5.25
C ASN A 323 0.56 -17.08 -4.56
N ARG A 324 1.12 -16.09 -3.86
CA ARG A 324 2.40 -16.21 -3.17
C ARG A 324 2.26 -17.05 -1.89
N LYS A 325 2.87 -18.24 -1.89
CA LYS A 325 2.84 -19.21 -0.78
C LYS A 325 4.16 -19.23 -0.02
N GLU A 326 4.54 -18.08 0.52
CA GLU A 326 5.70 -17.88 1.40
C GLU A 326 5.46 -16.65 2.30
N SER A 327 6.38 -16.40 3.22
CA SER A 327 6.46 -15.13 3.96
C SER A 327 7.76 -14.39 3.66
N ARG A 328 7.64 -13.15 3.18
CA ARG A 328 8.78 -12.30 2.81
C ARG A 328 8.46 -10.84 3.08
N GLY A 329 9.28 -10.20 3.92
CA GLY A 329 9.15 -8.78 4.22
C GLY A 329 7.77 -8.43 4.79
N ALA A 330 7.05 -7.54 4.10
CA ALA A 330 5.71 -7.09 4.50
C ALA A 330 4.58 -8.07 4.13
N HIS A 331 4.86 -9.12 3.35
CA HIS A 331 3.92 -10.19 3.09
C HIS A 331 4.15 -11.33 4.09
N ALA A 332 3.22 -11.54 5.03
CA ALA A 332 3.28 -12.60 6.02
C ALA A 332 2.06 -13.53 5.90
N ARG A 333 2.32 -14.78 5.53
CA ARG A 333 1.35 -15.87 5.43
C ARG A 333 1.49 -16.76 6.67
N GLU A 334 0.50 -16.81 7.54
CA GLU A 334 0.58 -17.66 8.74
C GLU A 334 0.56 -19.16 8.39
N ASP A 335 -0.04 -19.50 7.26
CA ASP A 335 -0.07 -20.84 6.66
C ASP A 335 1.19 -21.17 5.83
N TYR A 336 2.05 -20.19 5.55
CA TYR A 336 3.35 -20.34 4.89
C TYR A 336 4.38 -19.39 5.55
N PRO A 337 4.78 -19.65 6.81
CA PRO A 337 5.52 -18.69 7.63
C PRO A 337 6.97 -18.48 7.21
N GLU A 338 7.52 -19.41 6.43
CA GLU A 338 8.92 -19.39 6.02
C GLU A 338 9.12 -18.64 4.70
N ARG A 339 10.32 -18.08 4.55
CA ARG A 339 10.79 -17.53 3.28
C ARG A 339 11.25 -18.67 2.38
N ASP A 340 10.78 -18.69 1.14
CA ASP A 340 11.09 -19.74 0.17
C ASP A 340 11.86 -19.15 -1.01
N ASP A 341 13.19 -19.16 -0.91
CA ASP A 341 14.06 -18.63 -1.96
C ASP A 341 14.15 -19.55 -3.19
N GLU A 342 13.78 -20.83 -3.07
CA GLU A 342 13.81 -21.78 -4.20
C GLU A 342 12.65 -21.51 -5.16
N ASN A 343 11.44 -21.32 -4.63
CA ASN A 343 10.24 -21.16 -5.46
C ASN A 343 9.82 -19.70 -5.65
N TRP A 344 10.14 -18.81 -4.70
CA TRP A 344 9.54 -17.48 -4.62
C TRP A 344 10.53 -16.31 -4.65
N LEU A 345 11.83 -16.55 -4.90
CA LEU A 345 12.80 -15.50 -5.20
C LEU A 345 12.63 -14.94 -6.63
N LYS A 346 11.47 -14.33 -6.86
CA LYS A 346 10.99 -13.78 -8.13
C LYS A 346 9.95 -12.69 -7.87
N HIS A 347 9.86 -11.74 -8.79
CA HIS A 347 8.79 -10.75 -8.80
C HIS A 347 7.51 -11.37 -9.36
N THR A 348 6.37 -11.03 -8.78
CA THR A 348 5.04 -11.41 -9.29
C THR A 348 4.62 -10.40 -10.34
N LEU A 349 4.29 -10.86 -11.56
CA LEU A 349 3.63 -10.02 -12.57
C LEU A 349 2.18 -10.47 -12.71
N ILE A 350 1.23 -9.59 -12.43
CA ILE A 350 -0.21 -9.88 -12.51
C ILE A 350 -0.86 -9.10 -13.67
N TYR A 351 -1.58 -9.84 -14.52
CA TYR A 351 -2.31 -9.33 -15.67
C TYR A 351 -3.82 -9.54 -15.49
N LYS A 352 -4.62 -8.56 -15.92
CA LYS A 352 -6.09 -8.67 -15.92
C LYS A 352 -6.57 -9.42 -17.18
N GLU A 353 -7.40 -10.44 -17.02
CA GLU A 353 -8.02 -11.18 -18.14
C GLU A 353 -9.53 -10.95 -18.27
N GLY A 354 -10.12 -10.16 -17.36
CA GLY A 354 -11.56 -9.85 -17.33
C GLY A 354 -12.37 -10.84 -16.49
N ASN A 355 -13.61 -10.47 -16.14
CA ASN A 355 -14.53 -11.29 -15.34
C ASN A 355 -13.93 -11.83 -14.01
N GLY A 356 -13.12 -11.02 -13.33
CA GLY A 356 -12.44 -11.40 -12.08
C GLY A 356 -11.32 -12.43 -12.27
N LYS A 357 -10.91 -12.72 -13.51
CA LYS A 357 -9.77 -13.60 -13.81
C LYS A 357 -8.50 -12.81 -13.99
N VAL A 358 -7.41 -13.39 -13.51
CA VAL A 358 -6.06 -12.84 -13.59
C VAL A 358 -5.11 -13.92 -14.07
N ARG A 359 -4.04 -13.50 -14.73
CA ARG A 359 -2.92 -14.35 -15.13
C ARG A 359 -1.65 -13.88 -14.46
N PHE A 360 -0.84 -14.83 -14.03
CA PHE A 360 0.47 -14.57 -13.47
C PHE A 360 1.57 -14.86 -14.48
N ALA A 361 2.58 -13.99 -14.49
CA ALA A 361 3.91 -14.31 -14.97
C ALA A 361 4.91 -13.95 -13.86
N TYR A 362 6.19 -14.24 -14.09
CA TYR A 362 7.23 -13.97 -13.11
C TYR A 362 8.44 -13.36 -13.79
N LYS A 363 9.16 -12.53 -13.04
CA LYS A 363 10.42 -11.93 -13.44
C LYS A 363 11.48 -12.30 -12.41
N PRO A 364 12.66 -12.80 -12.81
CA PRO A 364 13.71 -13.14 -11.87
C PRO A 364 14.22 -11.89 -11.14
N VAL A 365 14.55 -12.04 -9.86
CA VAL A 365 15.24 -10.99 -9.11
C VAL A 365 16.67 -10.85 -9.64
N VAL A 366 17.12 -9.61 -9.85
CA VAL A 366 18.50 -9.35 -10.27
C VAL A 366 19.43 -9.42 -9.05
N ILE A 367 20.14 -10.54 -8.89
CA ILE A 367 21.14 -10.73 -7.84
C ILE A 367 22.51 -10.30 -8.37
N THR A 368 23.22 -9.47 -7.60
CA THR A 368 24.52 -8.92 -8.01
C THR A 368 25.59 -9.18 -6.96
N LYS A 369 25.72 -8.29 -5.97
CA LYS A 369 26.80 -8.33 -4.96
C LYS A 369 26.40 -9.05 -3.68
N PHE A 370 25.12 -9.02 -3.33
CA PHE A 370 24.62 -9.51 -2.06
C PHE A 370 23.75 -10.74 -2.30
N GLU A 371 24.27 -11.90 -1.92
CA GLU A 371 23.53 -13.16 -1.95
C GLU A 371 22.41 -13.18 -0.91
N PRO A 372 21.27 -13.84 -1.18
CA PRO A 372 20.21 -14.05 -0.21
C PRO A 372 20.74 -14.73 1.06
N LYS A 373 20.44 -14.15 2.23
CA LYS A 373 20.78 -14.71 3.55
C LYS A 373 19.59 -14.62 4.50
N PRO A 374 19.53 -15.46 5.55
CA PRO A 374 18.55 -15.29 6.62
C PRO A 374 18.59 -13.86 7.17
N ARG A 375 17.40 -13.26 7.33
CA ARG A 375 17.24 -11.88 7.78
C ARG A 375 17.02 -11.92 9.30
N ALA A 376 18.09 -11.73 10.09
CA ALA A 376 18.05 -11.68 11.55
C ALA A 376 18.22 -10.23 12.07
N TYR A 377 17.62 -9.92 13.22
CA TYR A 377 17.47 -8.56 13.77
C TYR A 377 17.84 -8.44 15.24
#